data_AF-A0A1H8LGP7-F1
#
_entry.id   AF-A0A1H8LGP7-F1
#
_cell.length_a   1.000
_cell.length_b   1.000
_cell.length_c   1.000
_cell.angle_alpha   90.00
_cell.angle_beta   90.00
_cell.angle_gamma   90.00
#
_symmetry.space_group_name_H-M   'P 1'
#
loop_
_entity.id
_entity.type
_entity.pdbx_description
1 polymer ?
#
loop_
_entity_poly.entity_id
_entity_poly.type
_entity_poly.pdbx_seq_one_letter_code
_entity_poly.pdbx_strand_id
1 'polypeptide(L)'
;MFDFVNRKKRVVQVFMGLLILPFLFWGVESYRTMGGEGYVAVVDGEEIPRREYEQALRDHHERMRAMLGANFDSAMLDTFEVRNSVLERLIQQRLLHREAVSNGFTVLDSQVIKTLREAPAFQKDSKFSKQQYEELLRNQGLTPAVFESRVRQELLLQQLLDGYSDNAFAPKAVAEKVHYLTEVKREINQSQIAPEQFLSQVTPEESDITRYYDQHRADFDLPERARVEYLVLSLDAVARNETVSDEAINTYFSEHQNEFGKAEERKASHVLISIAADATDDEKRAAKEKAESVLEKIKQNPEQFAEIAKQDSDDPGSSMRGGDLGFFGRGAMVKAFEDKIFSMQLDEVSDIVETNFGFHVIKLTAIKEEKRPDLEEVREQIANKLKLEMVSNIFGEIAEDFSNIVYEQGDNLQAAAEKFELSTQVSDWITRDKAEPSILANEKLLSAIFSADVISNHRNTEAVEVKPDTFVSARILEHKPATTQSLEVVREQIVGKLRKQMAEAKAVEEGQAKLVRLQAGEEVSDVTWDEAKQISYMQPQGLDHETLRAVFRAKTNDLPVYTGAINPKGGFNLIRINKIVESESVDKAKMDGFTKQLQQMITQEEVSSYLAALRQRYDVKVKQDSF
;
A
#
# COMPACT_ATOMS: atom_id res chain seq x y z
N MET A 1 -15.65 70.68 6.56
CA MET A 1 -16.19 69.32 6.28
C MET A 1 -16.97 68.75 7.47
N PHE A 2 -16.49 68.91 8.71
CA PHE A 2 -17.16 68.40 9.92
C PHE A 2 -18.51 69.07 10.30
N ASP A 3 -18.76 70.33 9.93
CA ASP A 3 -20.04 71.00 10.20
C ASP A 3 -21.22 70.48 9.38
N PHE A 4 -20.96 69.94 8.19
CA PHE A 4 -22.00 69.34 7.35
C PHE A 4 -22.55 68.04 7.96
N VAL A 5 -21.67 67.27 8.60
CA VAL A 5 -22.00 65.99 9.27
C VAL A 5 -22.88 66.23 10.50
N ASN A 6 -22.63 67.30 11.26
CA ASN A 6 -23.42 67.61 12.46
C ASN A 6 -24.82 68.15 12.15
N ARG A 7 -24.99 68.98 11.10
CA ARG A 7 -26.31 69.55 10.75
C ARG A 7 -27.23 68.55 10.03
N LYS A 8 -26.68 67.56 9.32
CA LYS A 8 -27.46 66.56 8.55
C LYS A 8 -27.29 65.14 9.09
N LYS A 9 -27.21 65.00 10.41
CA LYS A 9 -26.96 63.73 11.12
C LYS A 9 -27.87 62.58 10.66
N ARG A 10 -29.17 62.83 10.44
CA ARG A 10 -30.11 61.82 9.91
C ARG A 10 -29.81 61.40 8.47
N VAL A 11 -29.38 62.32 7.61
CA VAL A 11 -29.08 62.01 6.19
C VAL A 11 -27.77 61.20 6.12
N VAL A 12 -26.77 61.56 6.93
CA VAL A 12 -25.52 60.79 7.03
C VAL A 12 -25.76 59.40 7.61
N GLN A 13 -26.63 59.27 8.62
CA GLN A 13 -27.01 57.95 9.17
C GLN A 13 -27.77 57.08 8.17
N VAL A 14 -28.64 57.66 7.35
CA VAL A 14 -29.34 56.92 6.27
C VAL A 14 -28.38 56.52 5.16
N PHE A 15 -27.45 57.39 4.77
CA PHE A 15 -26.42 57.06 3.78
C PHE A 15 -25.44 56.00 4.29
N MET A 16 -25.06 56.06 5.57
CA MET A 16 -24.19 55.07 6.20
C MET A 16 -24.91 53.73 6.38
N GLY A 17 -26.20 53.73 6.70
CA GLY A 17 -27.03 52.53 6.69
C GLY A 17 -27.18 51.91 5.29
N LEU A 18 -27.31 52.74 4.25
CA LEU A 18 -27.34 52.31 2.84
C LEU A 18 -25.99 51.81 2.32
N LEU A 19 -24.86 52.31 2.85
CA LEU A 19 -23.52 51.82 2.53
C LEU A 19 -23.18 50.51 3.26
N ILE A 20 -23.78 50.25 4.42
CA ILE A 20 -23.61 49.00 5.18
C ILE A 20 -24.52 47.89 4.63
N LEU A 21 -25.64 48.23 3.99
CA LEU A 21 -26.60 47.27 3.43
C LEU A 21 -25.99 46.28 2.39
N PRO A 22 -25.11 46.68 1.45
CA PRO A 22 -24.42 45.73 0.58
C PRO A 22 -23.48 44.78 1.35
N PHE A 23 -22.84 45.26 2.42
CA PHE A 23 -21.95 44.45 3.26
C PHE A 23 -22.70 43.48 4.18
N LEU A 24 -23.96 43.78 4.54
CA LEU A 24 -24.83 42.86 5.28
C LEU A 24 -25.34 41.69 4.40
N PHE A 25 -25.45 41.88 3.09
CA PHE A 25 -25.87 40.84 2.16
C PHE A 25 -24.72 40.11 1.46
N TRP A 26 -23.48 40.64 1.50
CA TRP A 26 -22.31 40.02 0.88
C TRP A 26 -21.29 39.46 1.88
N GLY A 27 -21.31 39.90 3.14
CA GLY A 27 -20.36 39.52 4.18
C GLY A 27 -20.76 38.37 5.11
N VAL A 28 -21.89 37.69 4.85
CA VAL A 28 -22.38 36.57 5.70
C VAL A 28 -22.27 35.20 4.99
N GLU A 29 -21.88 35.17 3.72
CA GLU A 29 -21.59 33.92 2.99
C GLU A 29 -20.11 33.49 3.16
N SER A 30 -19.18 34.42 3.40
CA SER A 30 -17.73 34.14 3.41
C SER A 30 -17.16 33.66 4.75
N TYR A 31 -17.98 33.58 5.81
CA TYR A 31 -17.57 33.11 7.14
C TYR A 31 -18.14 31.71 7.49
N ARG A 32 -18.80 31.04 6.54
CA ARG A 32 -19.30 29.66 6.69
C ARG A 32 -18.41 28.59 6.05
N THR A 33 -17.33 28.98 5.39
CA THR A 33 -16.36 28.06 4.77
C THR A 33 -15.01 28.17 5.47
N MET A 34 -14.96 27.72 6.73
CA MET A 34 -13.72 27.26 7.37
C MET A 34 -14.11 26.24 8.46
N GLY A 35 -14.45 25.02 8.04
CA GLY A 35 -14.87 23.95 8.93
C GLY A 35 -15.50 22.75 8.22
N GLY A 36 -14.75 22.04 7.36
CA GLY A 36 -14.84 20.59 7.23
C GLY A 36 -16.14 19.86 6.85
N GLU A 37 -17.23 20.49 6.40
CA GLU A 37 -18.43 19.77 5.95
C GLU A 37 -18.49 19.63 4.43
N GLY A 38 -17.62 18.77 3.89
CA GLY A 38 -17.75 18.25 2.52
C GLY A 38 -18.21 16.79 2.52
N TYR A 39 -18.88 16.36 1.46
CA TYR A 39 -19.11 14.94 1.16
C TYR A 39 -18.02 14.40 0.24
N VAL A 40 -17.83 13.07 0.25
CA VAL A 40 -16.88 12.36 -0.63
C VAL A 40 -17.57 11.69 -1.80
N ALA A 41 -18.84 11.31 -1.63
CA ALA A 41 -19.69 10.76 -2.66
C ALA A 41 -21.17 11.04 -2.36
N VAL A 42 -22.02 10.92 -3.37
CA VAL A 42 -23.49 11.01 -3.29
C VAL A 42 -24.09 9.78 -3.93
N VAL A 43 -25.07 9.15 -3.26
CA VAL A 43 -25.76 7.94 -3.70
C VAL A 43 -27.27 8.21 -3.67
N ASP A 44 -27.90 8.29 -4.84
CA ASP A 44 -29.34 8.60 -5.02
C ASP A 44 -29.79 9.86 -4.23
N GLY A 45 -28.94 10.89 -4.21
CA GLY A 45 -29.18 12.13 -3.48
C GLY A 45 -28.81 12.10 -1.99
N GLU A 46 -28.38 10.97 -1.45
CA GLU A 46 -27.85 10.86 -0.09
C GLU A 46 -26.32 11.03 -0.08
N GLU A 47 -25.84 12.00 0.69
CA GLU A 47 -24.41 12.29 0.80
C GLU A 47 -23.70 11.29 1.73
N ILE A 48 -22.47 10.92 1.38
CA ILE A 48 -21.50 10.27 2.27
C ILE A 48 -20.59 11.36 2.82
N PRO A 49 -20.77 11.80 4.09
CA PRO A 49 -19.98 12.88 4.67
C PRO A 49 -18.50 12.49 4.80
N ARG A 50 -17.60 13.45 4.62
CA ARG A 50 -16.15 13.22 4.79
C ARG A 50 -15.81 12.65 6.16
N ARG A 51 -16.47 13.13 7.22
CA ARG A 51 -16.27 12.61 8.58
C ARG A 51 -16.63 11.13 8.71
N GLU A 52 -17.67 10.67 8.02
CA GLU A 52 -18.06 9.25 7.99
C GLU A 52 -16.99 8.42 7.28
N TYR A 53 -16.49 8.91 6.15
CA TYR A 53 -15.42 8.27 5.40
C TYR A 53 -14.11 8.17 6.19
N GLU A 54 -13.67 9.25 6.82
CA GLU A 54 -12.47 9.26 7.67
C GLU A 54 -12.61 8.33 8.88
N GLN A 55 -13.81 8.23 9.45
CA GLN A 55 -14.08 7.26 10.51
C GLN A 55 -14.00 5.83 9.98
N ALA A 56 -14.60 5.56 8.82
CA ALA A 56 -14.55 4.24 8.18
C ALA A 56 -13.11 3.81 7.82
N LEU A 57 -12.24 4.76 7.47
CA LEU A 57 -10.81 4.52 7.26
C LEU A 57 -10.11 4.14 8.57
N ARG A 58 -10.32 4.90 9.65
CA ARG A 58 -9.77 4.56 10.98
C ARG A 58 -10.21 3.18 11.45
N ASP A 59 -11.49 2.86 11.30
CA ASP A 59 -12.04 1.54 11.67
C ASP A 59 -11.45 0.41 10.80
N HIS A 60 -11.11 0.70 9.54
CA HIS A 60 -10.40 -0.25 8.68
C HIS A 60 -8.95 -0.45 9.15
N HIS A 61 -8.25 0.63 9.52
CA HIS A 61 -6.88 0.58 10.04
C HIS A 61 -6.79 -0.24 11.32
N GLU A 62 -7.71 -0.02 12.27
CA GLU A 62 -7.73 -0.75 13.54
C GLU A 62 -7.93 -2.25 13.35
N ARG A 63 -8.83 -2.64 12.42
CA ARG A 63 -9.04 -4.06 12.08
C ARG A 63 -7.82 -4.68 11.40
N MET A 64 -7.18 -3.98 10.46
CA MET A 64 -5.97 -4.46 9.79
C MET A 64 -4.81 -4.61 10.78
N ARG A 65 -4.64 -3.65 11.71
CA ARG A 65 -3.65 -3.74 12.78
C ARG A 65 -3.90 -4.92 13.70
N ALA A 66 -5.16 -5.16 14.09
CA ALA A 66 -5.53 -6.30 14.91
C ALA A 66 -5.27 -7.66 14.22
N MET A 67 -5.44 -7.73 12.89
CA MET A 67 -5.21 -8.96 12.11
C MET A 67 -3.73 -9.21 11.79
N LEU A 68 -2.97 -8.17 11.40
CA LEU A 68 -1.57 -8.31 10.96
C LEU A 68 -0.56 -8.23 12.11
N GLY A 69 -0.96 -7.70 13.28
CA GLY A 69 -0.11 -7.59 14.46
C GLY A 69 1.21 -6.88 14.16
N ALA A 70 2.33 -7.55 14.42
CA ALA A 70 3.67 -6.99 14.23
C ALA A 70 4.08 -6.80 12.75
N ASN A 71 3.37 -7.41 11.80
CA ASN A 71 3.62 -7.26 10.36
C ASN A 71 2.87 -6.08 9.74
N PHE A 72 2.27 -5.22 10.57
CA PHE A 72 1.51 -4.07 10.15
C PHE A 72 2.44 -2.92 9.72
N ASP A 73 2.39 -2.58 8.43
CA ASP A 73 2.99 -1.36 7.89
C ASP A 73 1.91 -0.29 7.68
N SER A 74 2.10 0.87 8.32
CA SER A 74 1.17 2.00 8.18
C SER A 74 1.17 2.60 6.77
N ALA A 75 2.26 2.50 6.03
CA ALA A 75 2.38 3.07 4.69
C ALA A 75 1.48 2.37 3.65
N MET A 76 1.11 1.11 3.88
CA MET A 76 0.21 0.36 2.99
C MET A 76 -1.23 0.90 2.99
N LEU A 77 -1.62 1.65 4.03
CA LEU A 77 -3.00 2.11 4.23
C LEU A 77 -3.31 3.48 3.62
N ASP A 78 -2.28 4.26 3.29
CA ASP A 78 -2.44 5.54 2.58
C ASP A 78 -2.40 5.38 1.06
N THR A 79 -2.42 4.12 0.58
CA THR A 79 -2.52 3.81 -0.85
C THR A 79 -3.90 4.17 -1.41
N PHE A 80 -3.92 4.54 -2.69
CA PHE A 80 -5.15 4.88 -3.40
C PHE A 80 -6.14 3.69 -3.38
N GLU A 81 -5.63 2.47 -3.51
CA GLU A 81 -6.40 1.24 -3.52
C GLU A 81 -7.18 1.04 -2.23
N VAL A 82 -6.54 1.26 -1.07
CA VAL A 82 -7.19 1.13 0.24
C VAL A 82 -8.25 2.20 0.44
N ARG A 83 -7.90 3.47 0.17
CA ARG A 83 -8.84 4.61 0.24
C ARG A 83 -10.08 4.38 -0.62
N ASN A 84 -9.88 4.00 -1.87
CA ASN A 84 -10.96 3.69 -2.80
C ASN A 84 -11.81 2.50 -2.32
N SER A 85 -11.19 1.43 -1.80
CA SER A 85 -11.93 0.27 -1.29
C SER A 85 -12.86 0.62 -0.11
N VAL A 86 -12.45 1.54 0.77
CA VAL A 86 -13.27 1.98 1.90
C VAL A 86 -14.43 2.84 1.44
N LEU A 87 -14.20 3.75 0.48
CA LEU A 87 -15.28 4.55 -0.11
C LEU A 87 -16.28 3.66 -0.84
N GLU A 88 -15.79 2.74 -1.67
CA GLU A 88 -16.63 1.81 -2.42
C GLU A 88 -17.53 0.97 -1.50
N ARG A 89 -17.00 0.53 -0.35
CA ARG A 89 -17.80 -0.15 0.67
C ARG A 89 -18.93 0.74 1.21
N LEU A 90 -18.69 2.02 1.49
CA LEU A 90 -19.73 2.94 1.96
C LEU A 90 -20.79 3.17 0.89
N ILE A 91 -20.39 3.33 -0.38
CA ILE A 91 -21.31 3.46 -1.51
C ILE A 91 -22.20 2.21 -1.62
N GLN A 92 -21.60 1.01 -1.57
CA GLN A 92 -22.33 -0.26 -1.61
C GLN A 92 -23.33 -0.38 -0.46
N GLN A 93 -22.94 0.00 0.77
CA GLN A 93 -23.85 0.00 1.92
C GLN A 93 -25.06 0.91 1.71
N ARG A 94 -24.85 2.13 1.16
CA ARG A 94 -25.94 3.06 0.82
C ARG A 94 -26.86 2.51 -0.27
N LEU A 95 -26.29 1.93 -1.33
CA LEU A 95 -27.04 1.31 -2.42
C LEU A 95 -27.92 0.16 -1.92
N LEU A 96 -27.36 -0.76 -1.13
CA LEU A 96 -28.10 -1.89 -0.58
C LEU A 96 -29.19 -1.43 0.39
N HIS A 97 -28.92 -0.45 1.26
CA HIS A 97 -29.92 0.09 2.17
C HIS A 97 -31.07 0.74 1.40
N ARG A 98 -30.75 1.53 0.38
CA ARG A 98 -31.74 2.16 -0.51
C ARG A 98 -32.62 1.12 -1.20
N GLU A 99 -32.00 0.09 -1.75
CA GLU A 99 -32.69 -1.01 -2.41
C GLU A 99 -33.59 -1.79 -1.45
N ALA A 100 -33.10 -2.13 -0.25
CA ALA A 100 -33.89 -2.81 0.78
C ALA A 100 -35.14 -2.01 1.16
N VAL A 101 -34.98 -0.71 1.44
CA VAL A 101 -36.11 0.17 1.77
C VAL A 101 -37.08 0.30 0.58
N SER A 102 -36.58 0.43 -0.65
CA SER A 102 -37.43 0.56 -1.84
C SER A 102 -38.28 -0.69 -2.12
N ASN A 103 -37.78 -1.87 -1.76
CA ASN A 103 -38.48 -3.15 -1.89
C ASN A 103 -39.33 -3.49 -0.65
N GLY A 104 -39.45 -2.58 0.32
CA GLY A 104 -40.33 -2.74 1.48
C GLY A 104 -39.78 -3.67 2.57
N PHE A 105 -38.47 -3.96 2.57
CA PHE A 105 -37.87 -4.70 3.67
C PHE A 105 -37.96 -3.89 4.97
N THR A 106 -38.21 -4.58 6.08
CA THR A 106 -38.31 -3.97 7.41
C THR A 106 -37.82 -4.93 8.48
N VAL A 107 -37.18 -4.38 9.50
CA VAL A 107 -36.69 -5.13 10.67
C VAL A 107 -37.53 -4.72 11.88
N LEU A 108 -38.20 -5.70 12.48
CA LEU A 108 -39.01 -5.50 13.67
C LEU A 108 -38.13 -5.33 14.91
N ASP A 109 -38.58 -4.55 15.88
CA ASP A 109 -37.86 -4.39 17.16
C ASP A 109 -37.64 -5.72 17.88
N SER A 110 -38.56 -6.68 17.72
CA SER A 110 -38.41 -8.03 18.27
C SER A 110 -37.21 -8.78 17.68
N GLN A 111 -36.85 -8.53 16.42
CA GLN A 111 -35.68 -9.12 15.78
C GLN A 111 -34.40 -8.47 16.34
N VAL A 112 -34.36 -7.14 16.46
CA VAL A 112 -33.24 -6.44 17.08
C VAL A 112 -33.02 -6.94 18.51
N ILE A 113 -34.08 -7.03 19.32
CA ILE A 113 -34.02 -7.55 20.70
C ILE A 113 -33.50 -8.99 20.71
N LYS A 114 -33.96 -9.85 19.80
CA LYS A 114 -33.49 -11.24 19.70
C LYS A 114 -32.00 -11.28 19.42
N THR A 115 -31.54 -10.56 18.39
CA THR A 115 -30.12 -10.48 18.01
C THR A 115 -29.24 -9.99 19.16
N LEU A 116 -29.67 -8.95 19.88
CA LEU A 116 -28.95 -8.43 21.04
C LEU A 116 -28.89 -9.43 22.20
N ARG A 117 -29.96 -10.20 22.44
CA ARG A 117 -29.98 -11.24 23.49
C ARG A 117 -29.07 -12.41 23.15
N GLU A 118 -28.97 -12.77 21.89
CA GLU A 118 -28.17 -13.89 21.40
C GLU A 118 -26.67 -13.55 21.26
N ALA A 119 -26.32 -12.26 21.21
CA ALA A 119 -24.94 -11.80 21.12
C ALA A 119 -24.11 -12.17 22.37
N PRO A 120 -23.05 -13.00 22.26
CA PRO A 120 -22.26 -13.44 23.41
C PRO A 120 -21.62 -12.30 24.20
N ALA A 121 -21.23 -11.22 23.52
CA ALA A 121 -20.62 -10.04 24.14
C ALA A 121 -21.54 -9.30 25.13
N PHE A 122 -22.86 -9.50 25.03
CA PHE A 122 -23.86 -8.88 25.90
C PHE A 122 -24.43 -9.84 26.93
N GLN A 123 -23.85 -11.04 27.06
CA GLN A 123 -24.29 -12.04 28.01
C GLN A 123 -23.36 -12.14 29.23
N LYS A 124 -23.97 -12.30 30.40
CA LYS A 124 -23.34 -12.73 31.65
C LYS A 124 -24.04 -14.01 32.10
N ASP A 125 -23.27 -15.06 32.38
CA ASP A 125 -23.81 -16.38 32.74
C ASP A 125 -24.82 -16.93 31.70
N SER A 126 -24.51 -16.74 30.40
CA SER A 126 -25.38 -17.11 29.25
C SER A 126 -26.76 -16.42 29.23
N LYS A 127 -26.92 -15.31 29.95
CA LYS A 127 -28.14 -14.48 29.95
C LYS A 127 -27.78 -13.04 29.60
N PHE A 128 -28.67 -12.37 28.88
CA PHE A 128 -28.48 -10.96 28.54
C PHE A 128 -28.31 -10.10 29.79
N SER A 129 -27.23 -9.31 29.83
CA SER A 129 -26.91 -8.38 30.92
C SER A 129 -26.99 -6.95 30.42
N LYS A 130 -28.02 -6.22 30.85
CA LYS A 130 -28.21 -4.80 30.49
C LYS A 130 -27.01 -3.96 30.93
N GLN A 131 -26.44 -4.23 32.10
CA GLN A 131 -25.28 -3.50 32.62
C GLN A 131 -24.06 -3.67 31.70
N GLN A 132 -23.76 -4.91 31.31
CA GLN A 132 -22.60 -5.20 30.44
C GLN A 132 -22.78 -4.60 29.04
N TYR A 133 -24.01 -4.66 28.51
CA TYR A 133 -24.36 -3.99 27.25
C TYR A 133 -24.12 -2.47 27.33
N GLU A 134 -24.62 -1.79 28.38
CA GLU A 134 -24.45 -0.35 28.53
C GLU A 134 -22.99 0.06 28.81
N GLU A 135 -22.23 -0.72 29.59
CA GLU A 135 -20.81 -0.48 29.86
C GLU A 135 -19.97 -0.61 28.59
N LEU A 136 -20.20 -1.66 27.79
CA LEU A 136 -19.46 -1.89 26.55
C LEU A 136 -19.72 -0.79 25.52
N LEU A 137 -20.98 -0.36 25.37
CA LEU A 137 -21.32 0.77 24.49
C LEU A 137 -20.70 2.09 24.98
N ARG A 138 -20.70 2.34 26.29
CA ARG A 138 -20.11 3.55 26.87
C ARG A 138 -18.61 3.62 26.63
N ASN A 139 -17.90 2.49 26.73
CA ASN A 139 -16.47 2.40 26.44
C ASN A 139 -16.14 2.69 24.97
N GLN A 140 -17.11 2.52 24.07
CA GLN A 140 -16.98 2.83 22.64
C GLN A 140 -17.60 4.19 22.26
N GLY A 141 -18.07 4.97 23.23
CA GLY A 141 -18.70 6.27 23.00
C GLY A 141 -20.06 6.19 22.28
N LEU A 142 -20.75 5.05 22.34
CA LEU A 142 -22.04 4.81 21.68
C LEU A 142 -23.20 4.90 22.66
N THR A 143 -24.36 5.34 22.17
CA THR A 143 -25.64 5.23 22.90
C THR A 143 -26.40 3.99 22.44
N PRO A 144 -27.27 3.40 23.29
CA PRO A 144 -28.11 2.28 22.91
C PRO A 144 -28.92 2.53 21.63
N ALA A 145 -29.53 3.71 21.49
CA ALA A 145 -30.34 4.06 20.33
C ALA A 145 -29.53 4.08 19.02
N VAL A 146 -28.30 4.63 19.05
CA VAL A 146 -27.41 4.64 17.88
C VAL A 146 -26.98 3.22 17.52
N PHE A 147 -26.63 2.42 18.52
CA PHE A 147 -26.21 1.04 18.30
C PHE A 147 -27.34 0.17 17.76
N GLU A 148 -28.53 0.23 18.37
CA GLU A 148 -29.74 -0.47 17.91
C GLU A 148 -30.12 -0.06 16.48
N SER A 149 -29.97 1.21 16.12
CA SER A 149 -30.18 1.66 14.74
C SER A 149 -29.18 1.04 13.76
N ARG A 150 -27.91 0.89 14.14
CA ARG A 150 -26.89 0.20 13.32
C ARG A 150 -27.21 -1.28 13.17
N VAL A 151 -27.55 -1.96 14.26
CA VAL A 151 -27.99 -3.37 14.24
C VAL A 151 -29.20 -3.53 13.33
N ARG A 152 -30.18 -2.61 13.39
CA ARG A 152 -31.35 -2.63 12.51
C ARG A 152 -30.96 -2.51 11.04
N GLN A 153 -30.03 -1.61 10.70
CA GLN A 153 -29.52 -1.45 9.33
C GLN A 153 -28.77 -2.70 8.86
N GLU A 154 -27.90 -3.28 9.69
CA GLU A 154 -27.18 -4.51 9.36
C GLU A 154 -28.11 -5.69 9.12
N LEU A 155 -29.13 -5.88 9.97
CA LEU A 155 -30.15 -6.92 9.80
C LEU A 155 -30.96 -6.72 8.52
N LEU A 156 -31.24 -5.47 8.14
CA LEU A 156 -31.96 -5.16 6.91
C LEU A 156 -31.13 -5.53 5.67
N LEU A 157 -29.84 -5.17 5.69
CA LEU A 157 -28.89 -5.53 4.63
C LEU A 157 -28.71 -7.05 4.54
N GLN A 158 -28.57 -7.72 5.68
CA GLN A 158 -28.48 -9.17 5.75
C GLN A 158 -29.73 -9.83 5.14
N GLN A 159 -30.93 -9.40 5.52
CA GLN A 159 -32.17 -9.95 4.99
C GLN A 159 -32.29 -9.82 3.45
N LEU A 160 -31.77 -8.72 2.88
CA LEU A 160 -31.71 -8.54 1.43
C LEU A 160 -30.72 -9.53 0.78
N LEU A 161 -29.53 -9.68 1.36
CA LEU A 161 -28.47 -10.52 0.83
C LEU A 161 -28.70 -12.02 1.06
N ASP A 162 -29.42 -12.40 2.13
CA ASP A 162 -29.80 -13.78 2.44
C ASP A 162 -30.60 -14.40 1.28
N GLY A 163 -31.39 -13.58 0.57
CA GLY A 163 -32.09 -14.00 -0.64
C GLY A 163 -31.16 -14.52 -1.75
N TYR A 164 -29.92 -14.02 -1.82
CA TYR A 164 -28.90 -14.50 -2.75
C TYR A 164 -28.10 -15.66 -2.16
N SER A 165 -27.66 -15.55 -0.91
CA SER A 165 -26.83 -16.60 -0.31
C SER A 165 -27.56 -17.92 -0.08
N ASP A 166 -28.83 -17.88 0.32
CA ASP A 166 -29.59 -19.08 0.64
C ASP A 166 -30.10 -19.81 -0.61
N ASN A 167 -30.20 -19.10 -1.74
CA ASN A 167 -30.72 -19.63 -3.00
C ASN A 167 -29.65 -19.87 -4.06
N ALA A 168 -28.43 -19.37 -3.87
CA ALA A 168 -27.29 -19.71 -4.71
C ALA A 168 -27.01 -21.21 -4.62
N PHE A 169 -26.89 -21.89 -5.76
CA PHE A 169 -26.56 -23.30 -5.81
C PHE A 169 -25.54 -23.57 -6.92
N ALA A 170 -24.58 -24.44 -6.63
CA ALA A 170 -23.72 -25.02 -7.65
C ALA A 170 -24.41 -26.28 -8.20
N PRO A 171 -24.77 -26.36 -9.50
CA PRO A 171 -25.31 -27.58 -10.06
C PRO A 171 -24.32 -28.72 -9.86
N LYS A 172 -24.78 -29.86 -9.33
CA LYS A 172 -23.92 -31.02 -9.04
C LYS A 172 -23.08 -31.45 -10.25
N ALA A 173 -23.68 -31.47 -11.44
CA ALA A 173 -22.98 -31.81 -12.68
C ALA A 173 -21.84 -30.84 -13.01
N VAL A 174 -21.98 -29.55 -12.68
CA VAL A 174 -20.93 -28.54 -12.86
C VAL A 174 -19.82 -28.77 -11.84
N ALA A 175 -20.17 -28.94 -10.55
CA ALA A 175 -19.19 -29.21 -9.50
C ALA A 175 -18.37 -30.46 -9.81
N GLU A 176 -19.03 -31.55 -10.18
CA GLU A 176 -18.37 -32.80 -10.59
C GLU A 176 -17.48 -32.58 -11.81
N LYS A 177 -17.91 -31.79 -12.80
CA LYS A 177 -17.12 -31.53 -14.00
C LYS A 177 -15.89 -30.66 -13.73
N VAL A 178 -16.02 -29.62 -12.92
CA VAL A 178 -14.89 -28.74 -12.57
C VAL A 178 -13.89 -29.52 -11.71
N HIS A 179 -14.36 -30.25 -10.71
CA HIS A 179 -13.49 -31.11 -9.89
C HIS A 179 -12.78 -32.18 -10.72
N TYR A 180 -13.50 -32.82 -11.65
CA TYR A 180 -12.89 -33.75 -12.59
C TYR A 180 -11.76 -33.08 -13.39
N LEU A 181 -11.98 -31.87 -13.91
CA LEU A 181 -10.97 -31.14 -14.70
C LEU A 181 -9.75 -30.69 -13.88
N THR A 182 -9.90 -30.48 -12.57
CA THR A 182 -8.76 -30.15 -11.70
C THR A 182 -7.89 -31.37 -11.39
N GLU A 183 -8.49 -32.56 -11.36
CA GLU A 183 -7.83 -33.80 -10.94
C GLU A 183 -7.32 -34.65 -12.10
N VAL A 184 -8.06 -34.68 -13.22
CA VAL A 184 -7.73 -35.53 -14.37
C VAL A 184 -6.36 -35.14 -14.95
N LYS A 185 -5.52 -36.16 -15.16
CA LYS A 185 -4.23 -36.01 -15.79
C LYS A 185 -4.26 -36.51 -17.23
N ARG A 186 -3.47 -35.91 -18.09
CA ARG A 186 -3.25 -36.36 -19.46
C ARG A 186 -1.78 -36.68 -19.63
N GLU A 187 -1.47 -37.90 -20.06
CA GLU A 187 -0.12 -38.23 -20.48
C GLU A 187 0.08 -37.73 -21.90
N ILE A 188 1.04 -36.84 -22.09
CA ILE A 188 1.31 -36.20 -23.38
C ILE A 188 2.77 -36.38 -23.79
N ASN A 189 2.99 -36.37 -25.10
CA ASN A 189 4.26 -35.96 -25.69
C ASN A 189 4.07 -34.63 -26.42
N GLN A 190 5.13 -33.86 -26.53
CA GLN A 190 5.18 -32.57 -27.19
C GLN A 190 6.30 -32.57 -28.23
N SER A 191 6.06 -31.86 -29.33
CA SER A 191 7.08 -31.49 -30.32
C SER A 191 6.98 -29.99 -30.58
N GLN A 192 8.10 -29.28 -30.49
CA GLN A 192 8.13 -27.84 -30.69
C GLN A 192 8.74 -27.51 -32.06
N ILE A 193 7.99 -26.75 -32.85
CA ILE A 193 8.45 -26.16 -34.10
C ILE A 193 8.84 -24.72 -33.78
N ALA A 194 10.15 -24.48 -33.77
CA ALA A 194 10.72 -23.20 -33.34
C ALA A 194 10.95 -22.28 -34.55
N PRO A 195 10.59 -20.98 -34.48
CA PRO A 195 10.82 -20.03 -35.57
C PRO A 195 12.26 -19.99 -36.06
N GLU A 196 13.22 -20.25 -35.18
CA GLU A 196 14.65 -20.24 -35.48
C GLU A 196 15.03 -21.20 -36.63
N GLN A 197 14.27 -22.28 -36.82
CA GLN A 197 14.47 -23.27 -37.89
C GLN A 197 14.20 -22.68 -39.29
N PHE A 198 13.40 -21.61 -39.36
CA PHE A 198 12.97 -20.98 -40.61
C PHE A 198 13.70 -19.67 -40.92
N LEU A 199 14.52 -19.15 -39.99
CA LEU A 199 15.23 -17.89 -40.19
C LEU A 199 16.07 -17.88 -41.47
N SER A 200 16.71 -18.99 -41.85
CA SER A 200 17.50 -19.10 -43.09
C SER A 200 16.65 -19.21 -44.36
N GLN A 201 15.36 -19.53 -44.23
CA GLN A 201 14.44 -19.75 -45.34
C GLN A 201 13.60 -18.52 -45.68
N VAL A 202 13.57 -17.53 -44.78
CA VAL A 202 12.83 -16.28 -44.96
C VAL A 202 13.79 -15.11 -45.20
N THR A 203 13.48 -14.31 -46.22
CA THR A 203 14.18 -13.06 -46.52
C THR A 203 13.12 -12.02 -46.85
N PRO A 204 12.97 -10.97 -46.02
CA PRO A 204 12.04 -9.87 -46.32
C PRO A 204 12.41 -9.20 -47.65
N GLU A 205 11.42 -8.90 -48.48
CA GLU A 205 11.64 -8.12 -49.70
C GLU A 205 11.76 -6.62 -49.39
N GLU A 206 12.38 -5.84 -50.29
CA GLU A 206 12.45 -4.38 -50.15
C GLU A 206 11.05 -3.73 -50.02
N SER A 207 10.06 -4.32 -50.68
CA SER A 207 8.67 -3.86 -50.61
C SER A 207 8.07 -4.04 -49.21
N ASP A 208 8.45 -5.09 -48.48
CA ASP A 208 8.00 -5.35 -47.11
C ASP A 208 8.70 -4.44 -46.10
N ILE A 209 9.99 -4.19 -46.29
CA ILE A 209 10.78 -3.28 -45.45
C ILE A 209 10.21 -1.85 -45.54
N THR A 210 9.97 -1.38 -46.77
CA THR A 210 9.40 -0.04 -47.01
C THR A 210 7.99 0.07 -46.44
N ARG A 211 7.13 -0.93 -46.67
CA ARG A 211 5.77 -0.97 -46.13
C ARG A 211 5.76 -0.98 -44.60
N TYR A 212 6.64 -1.76 -43.97
CA TYR A 212 6.76 -1.80 -42.52
C TYR A 212 7.16 -0.44 -41.97
N TYR A 213 8.18 0.20 -42.55
CA TYR A 213 8.60 1.54 -42.16
C TYR A 213 7.47 2.56 -42.29
N ASP A 214 6.77 2.59 -43.42
CA ASP A 214 5.69 3.55 -43.66
C ASP A 214 4.49 3.36 -42.72
N GLN A 215 4.17 2.12 -42.35
CA GLN A 215 3.08 1.81 -41.42
C GLN A 215 3.46 2.05 -39.95
N HIS A 216 4.75 2.01 -39.62
CA HIS A 216 5.25 2.11 -38.24
C HIS A 216 6.17 3.33 -38.04
N ARG A 217 5.97 4.42 -38.80
CA ARG A 217 6.84 5.60 -38.70
C ARG A 217 6.97 6.16 -37.29
N ALA A 218 5.87 6.14 -36.54
CA ALA A 218 5.84 6.61 -35.15
C ALA A 218 6.81 5.84 -34.23
N ASP A 219 7.08 4.55 -34.51
CA ASP A 219 8.02 3.73 -33.73
C ASP A 219 9.48 4.19 -33.90
N PHE A 220 9.75 5.01 -34.93
CA PHE A 220 11.06 5.50 -35.27
C PHE A 220 11.22 7.00 -35.00
N ASP A 221 10.23 7.63 -34.36
CA ASP A 221 10.32 9.01 -33.93
C ASP A 221 11.35 9.15 -32.81
N LEU A 222 12.31 10.04 -33.02
CA LEU A 222 13.17 10.53 -31.96
C LEU A 222 12.45 11.70 -31.30
N PRO A 223 12.20 11.64 -29.97
CA PRO A 223 11.62 12.75 -29.27
C PRO A 223 12.54 13.97 -29.34
N GLU A 224 11.93 15.14 -29.20
CA GLU A 224 12.67 16.38 -28.97
C GLU A 224 13.54 16.23 -27.72
N ARG A 225 14.82 16.60 -27.83
CA ARG A 225 15.79 16.42 -26.75
C ARG A 225 16.75 17.59 -26.65
N ALA A 226 17.22 17.85 -25.44
CA ALA A 226 18.17 18.91 -25.15
C ALA A 226 19.26 18.44 -24.18
N ARG A 227 20.41 19.11 -24.20
CA ARG A 227 21.40 19.09 -23.11
C ARG A 227 21.34 20.44 -22.43
N VAL A 228 21.29 20.45 -21.10
CA VAL A 228 21.16 21.68 -20.32
C VAL A 228 22.32 21.89 -19.37
N GLU A 229 22.65 23.15 -19.16
CA GLU A 229 23.43 23.62 -18.03
C GLU A 229 22.46 24.09 -16.94
N TYR A 230 22.71 23.79 -15.67
CA TYR A 230 21.78 24.12 -14.59
C TYR A 230 22.47 24.37 -13.24
N LEU A 231 21.77 25.11 -12.38
CA LEU A 231 22.10 25.34 -10.98
C LEU A 231 21.03 24.75 -10.07
N VAL A 232 21.46 24.26 -8.91
CA VAL A 232 20.58 23.77 -7.85
C VAL A 232 20.83 24.59 -6.60
N LEU A 233 19.86 25.40 -6.21
CA LEU A 233 19.83 26.06 -4.92
C LEU A 233 19.03 25.18 -3.96
N SER A 234 19.66 24.69 -2.89
CA SER A 234 18.94 24.01 -1.81
C SER A 234 19.37 24.52 -0.45
N LEU A 235 18.49 24.36 0.54
CA LEU A 235 18.78 24.72 1.92
C LEU A 235 20.09 24.06 2.41
N ASP A 236 20.27 22.76 2.13
CA ASP A 236 21.51 22.04 2.46
C ASP A 236 22.75 22.63 1.76
N ALA A 237 22.63 23.02 0.49
CA ALA A 237 23.76 23.56 -0.27
C ALA A 237 24.24 24.88 0.32
N VAL A 238 23.31 25.77 0.67
CA VAL A 238 23.61 27.05 1.31
C VAL A 238 24.15 26.83 2.73
N ALA A 239 23.52 25.97 3.52
CA ALA A 239 23.94 25.69 4.89
C ALA A 239 25.37 25.13 4.99
N ARG A 240 25.85 24.37 4.00
CA ARG A 240 27.23 23.87 4.00
C ARG A 240 28.29 24.98 3.98
N ASN A 241 28.00 26.09 3.31
CA ASN A 241 28.91 27.21 3.16
C ASN A 241 28.88 28.15 4.39
N GLU A 242 27.84 28.02 5.22
CA GLU A 242 27.74 28.78 6.45
C GLU A 242 28.69 28.29 7.55
N THR A 243 29.05 29.19 8.45
CA THR A 243 29.87 28.90 9.63
C THR A 243 29.10 29.20 10.91
N VAL A 244 29.28 28.35 11.92
CA VAL A 244 28.65 28.51 13.24
C VAL A 244 29.77 28.70 14.25
N SER A 245 29.59 29.62 15.19
CA SER A 245 30.60 29.89 16.21
C SER A 245 30.72 28.73 17.20
N ASP A 246 31.93 28.52 17.71
CA ASP A 246 32.18 27.53 18.77
C ASP A 246 31.34 27.81 20.03
N GLU A 247 31.06 29.09 20.30
CA GLU A 247 30.17 29.50 21.39
C GLU A 247 28.74 28.98 21.19
N ALA A 248 28.17 29.11 19.99
CA ALA A 248 26.83 28.60 19.70
C ALA A 248 26.76 27.06 19.80
N ILE A 249 27.80 26.35 19.35
CA ILE A 249 27.90 24.89 19.48
C ILE A 249 27.96 24.49 20.95
N ASN A 250 28.79 25.16 21.76
CA ASN A 250 28.93 24.90 23.19
C ASN A 250 27.62 25.15 23.95
N THR A 251 26.96 26.28 23.68
CA THR A 251 25.67 26.62 24.28
C THR A 251 24.63 25.58 23.93
N TYR A 252 24.47 25.26 22.64
CA TYR A 252 23.50 24.26 22.19
C TYR A 252 23.73 22.90 22.87
N PHE A 253 24.98 22.40 22.88
CA PHE A 253 25.32 21.15 23.54
C PHE A 253 24.97 21.18 25.03
N SER A 254 25.28 22.28 25.73
CA SER A 254 25.01 22.41 27.16
C SER A 254 23.52 22.41 27.52
N GLU A 255 22.68 23.00 26.66
CA GLU A 255 21.23 23.10 26.85
C GLU A 255 20.49 21.82 26.41
N HIS A 256 21.07 21.05 25.49
CA HIS A 256 20.42 19.90 24.85
C HIS A 256 21.15 18.57 25.06
N GLN A 257 21.92 18.42 26.16
CA GLN A 257 22.71 17.20 26.44
C GLN A 257 21.88 15.91 26.38
N ASN A 258 20.60 15.98 26.77
CA ASN A 258 19.69 14.84 26.78
C ASN A 258 19.29 14.36 25.36
N GLU A 259 19.46 15.19 24.32
CA GLU A 259 19.17 14.81 22.92
C GLU A 259 20.26 13.90 22.34
N PHE A 260 21.46 13.94 22.90
CA PHE A 260 22.64 13.24 22.39
C PHE A 260 23.01 12.01 23.22
N GLY A 261 22.54 11.93 24.47
CA GLY A 261 22.78 10.81 25.36
C GLY A 261 22.02 9.54 24.95
N LYS A 262 22.65 8.38 25.09
CA LYS A 262 21.94 7.09 25.14
C LYS A 262 21.58 6.82 26.59
N ALA A 263 20.29 6.73 26.89
CA ALA A 263 19.82 6.40 28.23
C ALA A 263 20.27 4.98 28.66
N GLU A 264 20.43 4.78 29.97
CA GLU A 264 20.70 3.46 30.55
C GLU A 264 19.57 2.48 30.19
N GLU A 265 19.92 1.34 29.58
CA GLU A 265 18.99 0.23 29.35
C GLU A 265 19.43 -1.00 30.15
N ARG A 266 18.46 -1.72 30.72
CA ARG A 266 18.69 -2.99 31.39
C ARG A 266 17.95 -4.11 30.68
N LYS A 267 18.58 -5.29 30.61
CA LYS A 267 17.95 -6.51 30.14
C LYS A 267 17.63 -7.41 31.31
N ALA A 268 16.39 -7.84 31.46
CA ALA A 268 15.97 -8.67 32.59
C ALA A 268 15.20 -9.91 32.15
N SER A 269 15.29 -10.96 32.96
CA SER A 269 14.38 -12.09 32.93
C SER A 269 13.53 -12.11 34.21
N HIS A 270 12.27 -12.53 34.16
CA HIS A 270 11.45 -12.64 35.36
C HIS A 270 10.60 -13.91 35.44
N VAL A 271 10.18 -14.25 36.66
CA VAL A 271 9.10 -15.20 36.95
C VAL A 271 8.01 -14.44 37.67
N LEU A 272 6.80 -14.43 37.10
CA LEU A 272 5.63 -13.78 37.68
C LEU A 272 4.72 -14.84 38.31
N ILE A 273 4.40 -14.68 39.58
CA ILE A 273 3.25 -15.36 40.20
C ILE A 273 2.11 -14.37 40.27
N SER A 274 1.11 -14.58 39.42
CA SER A 274 0.03 -13.62 39.19
C SER A 274 -0.94 -13.54 40.37
N ILE A 275 -1.48 -12.36 40.62
CA ILE A 275 -2.52 -12.12 41.61
C ILE A 275 -3.62 -11.28 40.97
N ALA A 276 -4.89 -11.63 41.21
CA ALA A 276 -6.03 -10.82 40.79
C ALA A 276 -6.08 -9.49 41.56
N ALA A 277 -6.55 -8.42 40.93
CA ALA A 277 -6.59 -7.09 41.54
C ALA A 277 -7.46 -7.03 42.82
N ASP A 278 -8.43 -7.93 42.96
CA ASP A 278 -9.36 -8.09 44.09
C ASP A 278 -9.02 -9.30 44.99
N ALA A 279 -7.83 -9.88 44.85
CA ALA A 279 -7.42 -11.05 45.62
C ALA A 279 -7.52 -10.82 47.12
N THR A 280 -8.07 -11.82 47.81
CA THR A 280 -8.18 -11.89 49.26
C THR A 280 -6.80 -12.02 49.91
N ASP A 281 -6.70 -11.70 51.20
CA ASP A 281 -5.44 -11.82 51.95
C ASP A 281 -4.89 -13.26 51.95
N ASP A 282 -5.77 -14.27 51.93
CA ASP A 282 -5.38 -15.67 51.82
C ASP A 282 -4.82 -16.03 50.44
N GLU A 283 -5.39 -15.49 49.36
CA GLU A 283 -4.87 -15.69 47.99
C GLU A 283 -3.52 -15.00 47.80
N LYS A 284 -3.36 -13.78 48.33
CA LYS A 284 -2.06 -13.09 48.34
C LYS A 284 -1.02 -13.87 49.13
N ARG A 285 -1.38 -14.42 50.29
CA ARG A 285 -0.47 -15.26 51.08
C ARG A 285 -0.06 -16.52 50.32
N ALA A 286 -0.99 -17.22 49.67
CA ALA A 286 -0.69 -18.40 48.86
C ALA A 286 0.22 -18.08 47.66
N ALA A 287 -0.04 -16.97 46.96
CA ALA A 287 0.80 -16.51 45.86
C ALA A 287 2.22 -16.15 46.33
N LYS A 288 2.34 -15.55 47.52
CA LYS A 288 3.64 -15.26 48.14
C LYS A 288 4.40 -16.53 48.51
N GLU A 289 3.75 -17.51 49.13
CA GLU A 289 4.35 -18.81 49.44
C GLU A 289 4.84 -19.53 48.17
N LYS A 290 4.08 -19.44 47.06
CA LYS A 290 4.50 -19.96 45.75
C LYS A 290 5.72 -19.20 45.21
N ALA A 291 5.73 -17.88 45.29
CA ALA A 291 6.87 -17.07 44.86
C ALA A 291 8.13 -17.32 45.72
N GLU A 292 7.98 -17.56 47.02
CA GLU A 292 9.07 -17.96 47.93
C GLU A 292 9.65 -19.33 47.54
N SER A 293 8.78 -20.30 47.21
CA SER A 293 9.23 -21.60 46.71
C SER A 293 10.00 -21.48 45.39
N VAL A 294 9.52 -20.67 44.46
CA VAL A 294 10.20 -20.40 43.18
C VAL A 294 11.55 -19.72 43.39
N LEU A 295 11.61 -18.71 44.26
CA LEU A 295 12.86 -18.03 44.59
C LEU A 295 13.88 -19.01 45.18
N GLU A 296 13.46 -19.93 46.05
CA GLU A 296 14.34 -20.93 46.65
C GLU A 296 14.89 -21.91 45.59
N LYS A 297 14.06 -22.38 44.65
CA LYS A 297 14.51 -23.19 43.51
C LYS A 297 15.56 -22.46 42.68
N ILE A 298 15.33 -21.18 42.39
CA ILE A 298 16.23 -20.33 41.61
C ILE A 298 17.54 -20.09 42.37
N LYS A 299 17.49 -19.86 43.69
CA LYS A 299 18.71 -19.69 44.52
C LYS A 299 19.55 -20.96 44.55
N GLN A 300 18.93 -22.14 44.52
CA GLN A 300 19.63 -23.42 44.51
C GLN A 300 20.23 -23.77 43.14
N ASN A 301 19.59 -23.37 42.04
CA ASN A 301 20.05 -23.64 40.66
C ASN A 301 19.87 -22.40 39.75
N PRO A 302 20.68 -21.34 39.91
CA PRO A 302 20.52 -20.07 39.18
C PRO A 302 20.63 -20.17 37.65
N GLU A 303 21.30 -21.21 37.16
CA GLU A 303 21.43 -21.57 35.75
C GLU A 303 20.14 -22.11 35.13
N GLN A 304 19.20 -22.61 35.93
CA GLN A 304 17.90 -23.13 35.47
C GLN A 304 16.80 -22.08 35.49
N PHE A 305 17.13 -20.79 35.63
CA PHE A 305 16.14 -19.71 35.70
C PHE A 305 15.18 -19.75 34.52
N ALA A 306 15.68 -20.00 33.30
CA ALA A 306 14.87 -20.04 32.09
C ALA A 306 13.88 -21.22 32.09
N GLU A 307 14.31 -22.40 32.55
CA GLU A 307 13.46 -23.58 32.69
C GLU A 307 12.40 -23.38 33.77
N ILE A 308 12.78 -22.81 34.92
CA ILE A 308 11.87 -22.47 36.01
C ILE A 308 10.84 -21.42 35.54
N ALA A 309 11.27 -20.40 34.81
CA ALA A 309 10.37 -19.40 34.23
C ALA A 309 9.36 -20.00 33.24
N LYS A 310 9.76 -20.99 32.43
CA LYS A 310 8.84 -21.69 31.53
C LYS A 310 7.80 -22.54 32.27
N GLN A 311 8.17 -23.08 33.43
CA GLN A 311 7.33 -24.01 34.20
C GLN A 311 6.43 -23.29 35.20
N ASP A 312 6.96 -22.29 35.90
CA ASP A 312 6.36 -21.71 37.10
C ASP A 312 5.89 -20.25 36.91
N SER A 313 6.21 -19.57 35.79
CA SER A 313 5.77 -18.20 35.52
C SER A 313 4.38 -18.14 34.90
N ASP A 314 3.52 -17.31 35.46
CA ASP A 314 2.19 -16.98 34.97
C ASP A 314 2.20 -15.85 33.92
N ASP A 315 3.37 -15.28 33.57
CA ASP A 315 3.45 -14.24 32.51
C ASP A 315 3.37 -14.86 31.11
N PRO A 316 2.28 -14.62 30.33
CA PRO A 316 2.12 -15.20 29.00
C PRO A 316 3.13 -14.64 27.97
N GLY A 317 3.68 -13.45 28.20
CA GLY A 317 4.56 -12.76 27.24
C GLY A 317 6.02 -13.22 27.27
N SER A 318 6.52 -13.66 28.42
CA SER A 318 7.93 -14.04 28.60
C SER A 318 8.16 -15.47 29.10
N SER A 319 7.18 -16.12 29.74
CA SER A 319 7.32 -17.49 30.29
C SER A 319 7.94 -18.48 29.31
N MET A 320 7.35 -18.61 28.11
CA MET A 320 7.83 -19.52 27.05
C MET A 320 9.24 -19.20 26.54
N ARG A 321 9.70 -17.95 26.72
CA ARG A 321 11.06 -17.48 26.39
C ARG A 321 12.01 -17.52 27.60
N GLY A 322 11.67 -18.28 28.63
CA GLY A 322 12.47 -18.36 29.85
C GLY A 322 12.46 -17.08 30.68
N GLY A 323 11.38 -16.31 30.59
CA GLY A 323 11.19 -15.07 31.33
C GLY A 323 11.86 -13.85 30.71
N ASP A 324 12.52 -13.93 29.55
CA ASP A 324 13.26 -12.81 28.94
C ASP A 324 12.34 -11.66 28.47
N LEU A 325 12.57 -10.46 29.01
CA LEU A 325 11.84 -9.23 28.71
C LEU A 325 12.53 -8.33 27.67
N GLY A 326 13.76 -8.66 27.24
CA GLY A 326 14.56 -7.79 26.37
C GLY A 326 15.12 -6.56 27.09
N PHE A 327 15.71 -5.64 26.32
CA PHE A 327 16.24 -4.37 26.85
C PHE A 327 15.12 -3.36 27.02
N PHE A 328 15.14 -2.64 28.15
CA PHE A 328 14.24 -1.54 28.42
C PHE A 328 14.93 -0.46 29.25
N GLY A 329 14.53 0.78 29.02
CA GLY A 329 14.96 1.95 29.80
C GLY A 329 14.03 2.23 30.99
N ARG A 330 14.37 3.25 31.77
CA ARG A 330 13.48 3.78 32.83
C ARG A 330 12.17 4.29 32.21
N GLY A 331 11.06 4.13 32.94
CA GLY A 331 9.69 4.43 32.52
C GLY A 331 8.96 3.30 31.79
N ALA A 332 9.66 2.23 31.39
CA ALA A 332 9.07 1.13 30.64
C ALA A 332 8.40 0.05 31.51
N MET A 333 8.74 -0.01 32.80
CA MET A 333 8.23 -1.01 33.75
C MET A 333 7.50 -0.33 34.92
N VAL A 334 6.66 -1.08 35.63
CA VAL A 334 6.01 -0.55 36.85
C VAL A 334 7.05 -0.19 37.91
N LYS A 335 6.76 0.87 38.67
CA LYS A 335 7.73 1.52 39.56
C LYS A 335 8.48 0.56 40.49
N ALA A 336 7.79 -0.37 41.15
CA ALA A 336 8.44 -1.31 42.07
C ALA A 336 9.40 -2.29 41.36
N PHE A 337 9.05 -2.72 40.14
CA PHE A 337 9.91 -3.56 39.31
C PHE A 337 11.14 -2.77 38.85
N GLU A 338 10.91 -1.54 38.36
CA GLU A 338 11.96 -0.64 37.90
C GLU A 338 12.96 -0.30 39.02
N ASP A 339 12.46 0.15 40.17
CA ASP A 339 13.31 0.56 41.30
C ASP A 339 14.22 -0.61 41.74
N LYS A 340 13.71 -1.85 41.70
CA LYS A 340 14.52 -3.04 42.00
C LYS A 340 15.53 -3.33 40.89
N ILE A 341 15.10 -3.47 39.63
CA ILE A 341 16.00 -3.88 38.55
C ILE A 341 17.12 -2.86 38.31
N PHE A 342 16.87 -1.56 38.55
CA PHE A 342 17.88 -0.51 38.43
C PHE A 342 18.81 -0.39 39.65
N SER A 343 18.52 -1.07 40.76
CA SER A 343 19.43 -1.21 41.91
C SER A 343 20.34 -2.44 41.85
N MET A 344 20.01 -3.40 40.96
CA MET A 344 20.68 -4.69 40.88
C MET A 344 22.02 -4.63 40.16
N GLN A 345 22.91 -5.57 40.48
CA GLN A 345 24.16 -5.85 39.78
C GLN A 345 23.94 -6.87 38.66
N LEU A 346 24.84 -6.89 37.67
CA LEU A 346 24.79 -7.86 36.58
C LEU A 346 24.77 -9.30 37.14
N ASP A 347 23.93 -10.15 36.57
CA ASP A 347 23.68 -11.54 36.97
C ASP A 347 23.03 -11.72 38.36
N GLU A 348 22.67 -10.64 39.06
CA GLU A 348 21.94 -10.71 40.32
C GLU A 348 20.51 -11.24 40.12
N VAL A 349 20.04 -12.05 41.07
CA VAL A 349 18.64 -12.43 41.22
C VAL A 349 18.05 -11.67 42.39
N SER A 350 16.92 -11.01 42.18
CA SER A 350 16.21 -10.22 43.19
C SER A 350 15.58 -11.12 44.26
N ASP A 351 15.32 -10.54 45.44
CA ASP A 351 14.24 -11.04 46.29
C ASP A 351 12.87 -10.81 45.63
N ILE A 352 11.80 -11.27 46.26
CA ILE A 352 10.44 -11.12 45.73
C ILE A 352 10.05 -9.64 45.66
N VAL A 353 9.66 -9.19 44.47
CA VAL A 353 9.14 -7.85 44.22
C VAL A 353 7.63 -7.91 44.04
N GLU A 354 6.89 -7.25 44.92
CA GLU A 354 5.44 -7.13 44.81
C GLU A 354 5.06 -5.98 43.87
N THR A 355 4.18 -6.25 42.92
CA THR A 355 3.55 -5.25 42.06
C THR A 355 2.05 -5.49 41.99
N ASN A 356 1.32 -4.60 41.30
CA ASN A 356 -0.11 -4.77 41.07
C ASN A 356 -0.46 -6.01 40.22
N PHE A 357 0.53 -6.67 39.61
CA PHE A 357 0.36 -7.89 38.81
C PHE A 357 0.66 -9.16 39.60
N GLY A 358 1.18 -9.04 40.82
CA GLY A 358 1.57 -10.15 41.68
C GLY A 358 3.02 -10.08 42.12
N PHE A 359 3.63 -11.24 42.35
CA PHE A 359 4.99 -11.35 42.89
C PHE A 359 5.97 -11.72 41.79
N HIS A 360 7.07 -10.97 41.69
CA HIS A 360 8.10 -11.16 40.69
C HIS A 360 9.43 -11.61 41.33
N VAL A 361 10.07 -12.60 40.72
CA VAL A 361 11.50 -12.88 40.92
C VAL A 361 12.22 -12.46 39.66
N ILE A 362 13.20 -11.57 39.77
CA ILE A 362 13.82 -10.89 38.63
C ILE A 362 15.30 -11.26 38.57
N LYS A 363 15.83 -11.49 37.37
CA LYS A 363 17.26 -11.68 37.11
C LYS A 363 17.76 -10.62 36.14
N LEU A 364 18.80 -9.87 36.51
CA LEU A 364 19.42 -8.89 35.61
C LEU A 364 20.43 -9.60 34.70
N THR A 365 20.22 -9.57 33.39
CA THR A 365 21.01 -10.34 32.42
C THR A 365 21.94 -9.50 31.54
N ALA A 366 21.72 -8.19 31.44
CA ALA A 366 22.67 -7.25 30.85
C ALA A 366 22.42 -5.81 31.31
N ILE A 367 23.48 -5.00 31.35
CA ILE A 367 23.42 -3.55 31.57
C ILE A 367 24.05 -2.88 30.35
N LYS A 368 23.32 -1.96 29.71
CA LYS A 368 23.90 -0.96 28.82
C LYS A 368 23.93 0.36 29.56
N GLU A 369 25.13 0.81 29.89
CA GLU A 369 25.34 2.04 30.63
C GLU A 369 24.87 3.26 29.82
N GLU A 370 24.46 4.30 30.54
CA GLU A 370 24.19 5.60 29.94
C GLU A 370 25.48 6.11 29.30
N LYS A 371 25.48 6.28 27.97
CA LYS A 371 26.59 6.92 27.27
C LYS A 371 26.19 8.33 26.90
N ARG A 372 26.77 9.31 27.59
CA ARG A 372 26.75 10.70 27.15
C ARG A 372 27.93 10.90 26.19
N PRO A 373 27.69 11.24 24.93
CA PRO A 373 28.78 11.57 24.03
C PRO A 373 29.47 12.86 24.52
N ASP A 374 30.79 12.90 24.39
CA ASP A 374 31.54 14.15 24.57
C ASP A 374 31.19 15.12 23.45
N LEU A 375 31.35 16.43 23.70
CA LEU A 375 31.08 17.45 22.68
C LEU A 375 31.79 17.15 21.36
N GLU A 376 33.05 16.69 21.41
CA GLU A 376 33.82 16.36 20.22
C GLU A 376 33.21 15.20 19.40
N GLU A 377 32.48 14.27 20.03
CA GLU A 377 31.80 13.18 19.31
C GLU A 377 30.58 13.68 18.52
N VAL A 378 29.93 14.77 18.95
CA VAL A 378 28.70 15.30 18.34
C VAL A 378 28.85 16.70 17.74
N ARG A 379 30.05 17.28 17.78
CA ARG A 379 30.34 18.66 17.36
C ARG A 379 29.87 18.95 15.94
N GLU A 380 30.19 18.04 15.01
CA GLU A 380 29.84 18.18 13.60
C GLU A 380 28.32 18.06 13.38
N GLN A 381 27.66 17.16 14.11
CA GLN A 381 26.21 17.01 14.07
C GLN A 381 25.50 18.29 14.56
N ILE A 382 25.97 18.87 15.66
CA ILE A 382 25.44 20.13 16.21
C ILE A 382 25.71 21.29 15.26
N ALA A 383 26.93 21.39 14.73
CA ALA A 383 27.29 22.42 13.76
C ALA A 383 26.38 22.36 12.52
N ASN A 384 26.16 21.17 11.95
CA ASN A 384 25.29 20.99 10.79
C ASN A 384 23.84 21.36 11.11
N LYS A 385 23.32 20.96 12.29
CA LYS A 385 21.97 21.35 12.72
C LYS A 385 21.82 22.87 12.84
N LEU A 386 22.76 23.53 13.51
CA LEU A 386 22.74 24.98 13.70
C LEU A 386 22.87 25.74 12.37
N LYS A 387 23.68 25.24 11.42
CA LYS A 387 23.76 25.80 10.07
C LYS A 387 22.41 25.72 9.35
N LEU A 388 21.75 24.56 9.39
CA LEU A 388 20.44 24.37 8.77
C LEU A 388 19.37 25.28 9.39
N GLU A 389 19.34 25.40 10.72
CA GLU A 389 18.41 26.29 11.42
C GLU A 389 18.65 27.77 11.08
N MET A 390 19.92 28.19 10.99
CA MET A 390 20.27 29.56 10.62
C MET A 390 19.79 29.89 9.19
N VAL A 391 20.05 29.01 8.23
CA VAL A 391 19.65 29.20 6.83
C VAL A 391 18.15 29.10 6.65
N SER A 392 17.48 28.17 7.34
CA SER A 392 16.03 27.96 7.21
C SER A 392 15.22 29.24 7.43
N ASN A 393 15.64 30.09 8.38
CA ASN A 393 14.95 31.34 8.69
C ASN A 393 15.06 32.41 7.58
N ILE A 394 16.10 32.35 6.75
CA ILE A 394 16.38 33.33 5.69
C ILE A 394 16.28 32.74 4.28
N PHE A 395 16.02 31.43 4.16
CA PHE A 395 16.05 30.72 2.87
C PHE A 395 15.04 31.26 1.87
N GLY A 396 13.89 31.76 2.34
CA GLY A 396 12.91 32.43 1.49
C GLY A 396 13.46 33.66 0.77
N GLU A 397 14.22 34.52 1.48
CA GLU A 397 14.87 35.70 0.89
C GLU A 397 15.99 35.28 -0.08
N ILE A 398 16.75 34.24 0.26
CA ILE A 398 17.80 33.68 -0.61
C ILE A 398 17.21 33.13 -1.91
N ALA A 399 16.09 32.40 -1.82
CA ALA A 399 15.39 31.84 -2.99
C ALA A 399 14.81 32.94 -3.88
N GLU A 400 14.26 34.01 -3.30
CA GLU A 400 13.80 35.18 -4.05
C GLU A 400 14.96 35.88 -4.77
N ASP A 401 16.06 36.12 -4.08
CA ASP A 401 17.28 36.70 -4.66
C ASP A 401 17.85 35.83 -5.79
N PHE A 402 17.82 34.51 -5.64
CA PHE A 402 18.25 33.58 -6.68
C PHE A 402 17.35 33.68 -7.91
N SER A 403 16.03 33.68 -7.71
CA SER A 403 15.05 33.85 -8.77
C SER A 403 15.25 35.16 -9.54
N ASN A 404 15.48 36.27 -8.82
CA ASN A 404 15.72 37.57 -9.43
C ASN A 404 16.99 37.57 -10.28
N ILE A 405 18.10 37.00 -9.78
CA ILE A 405 19.37 37.00 -10.53
C ILE A 405 19.30 36.13 -11.77
N VAL A 406 18.75 34.91 -11.68
CA VAL A 406 18.66 34.03 -12.85
C VAL A 406 17.75 34.62 -13.92
N TYR A 407 16.74 35.40 -13.53
CA TYR A 407 15.82 36.08 -14.44
C TYR A 407 16.42 37.35 -15.07
N GLU A 408 17.00 38.24 -14.25
CA GLU A 408 17.58 39.51 -14.70
C GLU A 408 18.85 39.28 -15.53
N GLN A 409 19.68 38.32 -15.14
CA GLN A 409 20.91 37.93 -15.84
C GLN A 409 20.70 36.67 -16.67
N GLY A 410 19.66 36.68 -17.50
CA GLY A 410 19.22 35.50 -18.26
C GLY A 410 20.20 34.92 -19.28
N ASP A 411 21.34 35.57 -19.56
CA ASP A 411 22.28 35.14 -20.60
C ASP A 411 23.25 34.04 -20.15
N ASN A 412 23.44 33.85 -18.83
CA ASN A 412 24.26 32.79 -18.24
C ASN A 412 23.92 32.58 -16.75
N LEU A 413 24.41 31.48 -16.18
CA LEU A 413 24.18 31.13 -14.78
C LEU A 413 25.30 31.60 -13.83
N GLN A 414 26.34 32.25 -14.35
CA GLN A 414 27.58 32.50 -13.60
C GLN A 414 27.36 33.44 -12.40
N ALA A 415 26.57 34.50 -12.56
CA ALA A 415 26.35 35.45 -11.46
C ALA A 415 25.58 34.84 -10.29
N ALA A 416 24.61 33.96 -10.57
CA ALA A 416 23.92 33.19 -9.53
C ALA A 416 24.85 32.16 -8.91
N ALA A 417 25.65 31.46 -9.72
CA ALA A 417 26.63 30.49 -9.22
C ALA A 417 27.63 31.14 -8.25
N GLU A 418 28.16 32.30 -8.59
CA GLU A 418 29.12 33.03 -7.75
C GLU A 418 28.48 33.61 -6.49
N LYS A 419 27.30 34.23 -6.58
CA LYS A 419 26.65 34.85 -5.40
C LYS A 419 26.28 33.82 -4.33
N PHE A 420 25.79 32.64 -4.75
CA PHE A 420 25.32 31.61 -3.84
C PHE A 420 26.34 30.47 -3.65
N GLU A 421 27.56 30.64 -4.17
CA GLU A 421 28.65 29.65 -4.11
C GLU A 421 28.21 28.25 -4.61
N LEU A 422 27.39 28.23 -5.66
CA LEU A 422 26.86 27.02 -6.27
C LEU A 422 27.76 26.54 -7.42
N SER A 423 27.76 25.23 -7.65
CA SER A 423 28.44 24.63 -8.80
C SER A 423 27.49 24.41 -9.97
N THR A 424 27.89 24.90 -11.14
CA THR A 424 27.19 24.64 -12.40
C THR A 424 27.30 23.18 -12.83
N GLN A 425 26.18 22.59 -13.22
CA GLN A 425 26.08 21.20 -13.63
C GLN A 425 25.60 21.09 -15.08
N VAL A 426 25.94 20.00 -15.76
CA VAL A 426 25.53 19.73 -17.15
C VAL A 426 24.83 18.39 -17.22
N SER A 427 23.70 18.34 -17.90
CA SER A 427 22.94 17.11 -18.13
C SER A 427 23.46 16.33 -19.34
N ASP A 428 23.13 15.03 -19.36
CA ASP A 428 23.05 14.27 -20.61
C ASP A 428 21.81 14.71 -21.43
N TRP A 429 21.47 13.97 -22.49
CA TRP A 429 20.27 14.24 -23.27
C TRP A 429 19.01 13.97 -22.45
N ILE A 430 18.22 15.02 -22.26
CA ILE A 430 16.90 14.97 -21.63
C ILE A 430 15.81 15.21 -22.69
N THR A 431 14.60 14.72 -22.44
CA THR A 431 13.40 14.91 -23.26
C THR A 431 12.32 15.59 -22.43
N ARG A 432 11.19 15.96 -23.06
CA ARG A 432 10.04 16.56 -22.35
C ARG A 432 9.42 15.66 -21.28
N ASP A 433 9.64 14.34 -21.38
CA ASP A 433 9.04 13.31 -20.54
C ASP A 433 10.06 12.59 -19.64
N LYS A 434 11.37 12.71 -19.91
CA LYS A 434 12.42 11.98 -19.18
C LYS A 434 13.67 12.83 -19.03
N ALA A 435 14.16 12.95 -17.79
CA ALA A 435 15.40 13.65 -17.49
C ALA A 435 16.14 13.00 -16.33
N GLU A 436 17.46 12.98 -16.44
CA GLU A 436 18.37 12.61 -15.36
C GLU A 436 19.40 13.74 -15.15
N PRO A 437 19.79 14.06 -13.90
CA PRO A 437 19.30 13.45 -12.65
C PRO A 437 17.84 13.81 -12.33
N SER A 438 17.16 13.01 -11.51
CA SER A 438 15.74 13.17 -11.12
C SER A 438 15.27 14.58 -10.72
N ILE A 439 16.18 15.46 -10.28
CA ILE A 439 15.88 16.86 -9.97
C ILE A 439 15.46 17.67 -11.20
N LEU A 440 15.90 17.26 -12.40
CA LEU A 440 15.51 17.83 -13.69
C LEU A 440 14.18 17.27 -14.21
N ALA A 441 13.68 16.16 -13.64
CA ALA A 441 12.46 15.49 -14.09
C ALA A 441 11.16 16.17 -13.61
N ASN A 442 11.25 17.34 -12.99
CA ASN A 442 10.10 18.12 -12.58
C ASN A 442 9.36 18.67 -13.81
N GLU A 443 8.04 18.44 -13.90
CA GLU A 443 7.22 18.78 -15.06
C GLU A 443 7.26 20.28 -15.40
N LYS A 444 7.21 21.16 -14.38
CA LYS A 444 7.27 22.60 -14.60
C LYS A 444 8.62 23.03 -15.16
N LEU A 445 9.71 22.46 -14.61
CA LEU A 445 11.05 22.74 -15.08
C LEU A 445 11.27 22.24 -16.52
N LEU A 446 10.81 21.03 -16.85
CA LEU A 446 10.88 20.52 -18.22
C LEU A 446 10.08 21.38 -19.19
N SER A 447 8.88 21.82 -18.80
CA SER A 447 8.09 22.76 -19.61
C SER A 447 8.82 24.08 -19.83
N ALA A 448 9.52 24.60 -18.81
CA ALA A 448 10.32 25.83 -18.92
C ALA A 448 11.55 25.63 -19.82
N ILE A 449 12.30 24.55 -19.64
CA ILE A 449 13.49 24.20 -20.45
C ILE A 449 13.13 24.11 -21.93
N PHE A 450 12.04 23.42 -22.26
CA PHE A 450 11.61 23.22 -23.64
C PHE A 450 10.62 24.30 -24.13
N SER A 451 10.63 25.48 -23.52
CA SER A 451 9.90 26.65 -23.98
C SER A 451 10.59 27.30 -25.18
N ALA A 452 9.82 28.00 -26.03
CA ALA A 452 10.37 28.63 -27.23
C ALA A 452 11.45 29.69 -26.92
N ASP A 453 11.32 30.39 -25.78
CA ASP A 453 12.26 31.42 -25.35
C ASP A 453 13.61 30.81 -24.96
N VAL A 454 13.61 29.73 -24.17
CA VAL A 454 14.84 29.04 -23.76
C VAL A 454 15.51 28.33 -24.95
N ILE A 455 14.73 27.71 -25.84
CA ILE A 455 15.24 27.04 -27.04
C ILE A 455 15.85 28.05 -28.04
N SER A 456 15.16 29.14 -28.32
CA SER A 456 15.56 30.07 -29.40
C SER A 456 16.56 31.11 -28.94
N ASN A 457 16.41 31.61 -27.71
CA ASN A 457 17.21 32.72 -27.18
C ASN A 457 18.26 32.26 -26.16
N HIS A 458 18.37 30.95 -25.87
CA HIS A 458 19.34 30.38 -24.92
C HIS A 458 19.33 31.04 -23.53
N ARG A 459 18.18 31.56 -23.11
CA ARG A 459 17.99 32.19 -21.81
C ARG A 459 17.91 31.16 -20.69
N ASN A 460 18.23 31.59 -19.48
CA ASN A 460 17.93 30.82 -18.27
C ASN A 460 16.41 30.64 -18.12
N THR A 461 15.98 29.50 -17.59
CA THR A 461 14.62 29.34 -17.06
C THR A 461 14.46 30.21 -15.81
N GLU A 462 13.20 30.49 -15.46
CA GLU A 462 12.89 30.91 -14.10
C GLU A 462 13.39 29.88 -13.07
N ALA A 463 13.57 30.33 -11.82
CA ALA A 463 13.85 29.43 -10.72
C ALA A 463 12.59 28.61 -10.39
N VAL A 464 12.63 27.32 -10.70
CA VAL A 464 11.51 26.41 -10.45
C VAL A 464 11.79 25.65 -9.16
N GLU A 465 10.85 25.71 -8.22
CA GLU A 465 10.87 24.83 -7.05
C GLU A 465 10.52 23.41 -7.48
N VAL A 466 11.52 22.53 -7.45
CA VAL A 466 11.38 21.14 -7.93
C VAL A 466 11.05 20.16 -6.80
N LYS A 467 11.40 20.53 -5.57
CA LYS A 467 11.11 19.87 -4.28
C LYS A 467 11.07 20.96 -3.19
N PRO A 468 10.45 20.71 -2.02
CA PRO A 468 10.52 21.63 -0.89
C PRO A 468 11.97 22.07 -0.62
N ASP A 469 12.15 23.39 -0.49
CA ASP A 469 13.44 24.03 -0.22
C ASP A 469 14.53 23.74 -1.28
N THR A 470 14.13 23.43 -2.52
CA THR A 470 15.05 23.15 -3.63
C THR A 470 14.58 23.80 -4.93
N PHE A 471 15.35 24.75 -5.42
CA PHE A 471 15.08 25.51 -6.64
C PHE A 471 16.12 25.20 -7.72
N VAL A 472 15.67 25.13 -8.96
CA VAL A 472 16.52 24.87 -10.13
C VAL A 472 16.26 25.89 -11.21
N SER A 473 17.34 26.43 -11.77
CA SER A 473 17.31 27.18 -13.02
C SER A 473 18.25 26.51 -14.01
N ALA A 474 17.82 26.39 -15.26
CA ALA A 474 18.53 25.69 -16.32
C ALA A 474 18.56 26.51 -17.60
N ARG A 475 19.47 26.18 -18.52
CA ARG A 475 19.54 26.76 -19.87
C ARG A 475 19.97 25.71 -20.89
N ILE A 476 19.56 25.89 -22.14
CA ILE A 476 19.91 24.95 -23.21
C ILE A 476 21.33 25.19 -23.72
N LEU A 477 22.14 24.13 -23.72
CA LEU A 477 23.44 24.05 -24.40
C LEU A 477 23.29 23.50 -25.82
N GLU A 478 22.53 22.42 -25.97
CA GLU A 478 22.26 21.79 -27.27
C GLU A 478 20.79 21.41 -27.35
N HIS A 479 20.17 21.60 -28.53
CA HIS A 479 18.79 21.21 -28.80
C HIS A 479 18.73 20.42 -30.11
N LYS A 480 17.95 19.33 -30.11
CA LYS A 480 17.61 18.57 -31.31
C LYS A 480 16.09 18.45 -31.40
N PRO A 481 15.46 18.97 -32.47
CA PRO A 481 14.02 18.88 -32.64
C PRO A 481 13.60 17.42 -32.82
N ALA A 482 12.32 17.15 -32.57
CA ALA A 482 11.73 15.85 -32.87
C ALA A 482 11.89 15.54 -34.37
N THR A 483 12.34 14.32 -34.66
CA THR A 483 12.57 13.88 -36.04
C THR A 483 12.38 12.38 -36.14
N THR A 484 11.86 11.89 -37.27
CA THR A 484 11.77 10.45 -37.53
C THR A 484 13.10 9.94 -38.07
N GLN A 485 13.63 8.87 -37.50
CA GLN A 485 14.83 8.22 -38.06
C GLN A 485 14.54 7.74 -39.47
N SER A 486 15.44 8.00 -40.40
CA SER A 486 15.25 7.58 -41.80
C SER A 486 15.26 6.07 -41.94
N LEU A 487 14.60 5.56 -42.99
CA LEU A 487 14.60 4.15 -43.33
C LEU A 487 16.02 3.56 -43.42
N GLU A 488 16.98 4.32 -43.95
CA GLU A 488 18.38 3.90 -44.03
C GLU A 488 18.99 3.59 -42.66
N VAL A 489 18.71 4.42 -41.65
CA VAL A 489 19.22 4.24 -40.28
C VAL A 489 18.59 3.02 -39.61
N VAL A 490 17.28 2.81 -39.80
CA VAL A 490 16.54 1.74 -39.11
C VAL A 490 16.38 0.46 -39.95
N ARG A 491 16.97 0.40 -41.14
CA ARG A 491 16.78 -0.68 -42.11
C ARG A 491 17.10 -2.05 -41.53
N GLU A 492 18.29 -2.22 -40.97
CA GLU A 492 18.74 -3.51 -40.42
C GLU A 492 17.88 -3.97 -39.23
N GLN A 493 17.41 -3.02 -38.42
CA GLN A 493 16.47 -3.31 -37.34
C GLN A 493 15.12 -3.82 -37.88
N ILE A 494 14.59 -3.19 -38.94
CA ILE A 494 13.35 -3.62 -39.60
C ILE A 494 13.52 -5.00 -40.24
N VAL A 495 14.63 -5.23 -40.95
CA VAL A 495 14.96 -6.54 -41.55
C VAL A 495 14.97 -7.62 -40.48
N GLY A 496 15.63 -7.39 -39.35
CA GLY A 496 15.64 -8.32 -38.22
C GLY A 496 14.25 -8.63 -37.69
N LYS A 497 13.41 -7.61 -37.49
CA LYS A 497 12.01 -7.77 -37.03
C LYS A 497 11.17 -8.57 -38.04
N LEU A 498 11.19 -8.17 -39.31
CA LEU A 498 10.42 -8.85 -40.36
C LEU A 498 10.86 -10.29 -40.55
N ARG A 499 12.17 -10.55 -40.55
CA ARG A 499 12.71 -11.91 -40.65
C ARG A 499 12.18 -12.79 -39.52
N LYS A 500 12.12 -12.27 -38.30
CA LYS A 500 11.54 -12.99 -37.16
C LYS A 500 10.05 -13.24 -37.36
N GLN A 501 9.27 -12.23 -37.72
CA GLN A 501 7.82 -12.36 -37.96
C GLN A 501 7.49 -13.37 -39.06
N MET A 502 8.24 -13.35 -40.17
CA MET A 502 8.07 -14.31 -41.25
C MET A 502 8.44 -15.73 -40.81
N ALA A 503 9.48 -15.88 -40.00
CA ALA A 503 9.88 -17.18 -39.46
C ALA A 503 8.85 -17.74 -38.47
N GLU A 504 8.25 -16.89 -37.63
CA GLU A 504 7.13 -17.24 -36.75
C GLU A 504 5.92 -17.70 -37.58
N ALA A 505 5.53 -16.93 -38.60
CA ALA A 505 4.45 -17.31 -39.51
C ALA A 505 4.71 -18.67 -40.20
N LYS A 506 5.93 -18.93 -40.64
CA LYS A 506 6.35 -20.21 -41.24
C LYS A 506 6.30 -21.37 -40.24
N ALA A 507 6.76 -21.16 -39.01
CA ALA A 507 6.69 -22.18 -37.96
C ALA A 507 5.24 -22.57 -37.63
N VAL A 508 4.33 -21.57 -37.60
CA VAL A 508 2.89 -21.80 -37.39
C VAL A 508 2.25 -22.52 -38.57
N GLU A 509 2.52 -22.08 -39.80
CA GLU A 509 2.04 -22.72 -41.04
C GLU A 509 2.45 -24.21 -41.07
N GLU A 510 3.74 -24.48 -40.84
CA GLU A 510 4.31 -25.83 -40.80
C GLU A 510 3.67 -26.68 -39.69
N GLY A 511 3.53 -26.13 -38.49
CA GLY A 511 2.92 -26.83 -37.36
C GLY A 511 1.45 -27.16 -37.57
N GLN A 512 0.69 -26.25 -38.17
CA GLN A 512 -0.71 -26.50 -38.53
C GLN A 512 -0.82 -27.56 -39.62
N ALA A 513 0.01 -27.50 -40.66
CA ALA A 513 0.03 -28.51 -41.72
C ALA A 513 0.35 -29.92 -41.17
N LYS A 514 1.35 -30.03 -40.29
CA LYS A 514 1.69 -31.28 -39.60
C LYS A 514 0.58 -31.78 -38.69
N LEU A 515 -0.07 -30.88 -37.94
CA LEU A 515 -1.18 -31.23 -37.08
C LEU A 515 -2.34 -31.85 -37.87
N VAL A 516 -2.71 -31.25 -39.01
CA VAL A 516 -3.78 -31.78 -39.87
C VAL A 516 -3.47 -33.20 -40.36
N ARG A 517 -2.23 -33.45 -40.79
CA ARG A 517 -1.79 -34.78 -41.24
C ARG A 517 -1.81 -35.81 -40.10
N LEU A 518 -1.33 -35.44 -38.92
CA LEU A 518 -1.39 -36.29 -37.72
C LEU A 518 -2.83 -36.61 -37.32
N GLN A 519 -3.73 -35.64 -37.40
CA GLN A 519 -5.17 -35.83 -37.14
C GLN A 519 -5.86 -36.71 -38.19
N ALA A 520 -5.34 -36.76 -39.42
CA ALA A 520 -5.78 -37.69 -40.46
C ALA A 520 -5.23 -39.11 -40.29
N GLY A 521 -4.40 -39.36 -39.27
CA GLY A 521 -3.77 -40.67 -39.01
C GLY A 521 -2.53 -40.94 -39.86
N GLU A 522 -1.96 -39.94 -40.52
CA GLU A 522 -0.70 -40.08 -41.26
C GLU A 522 0.49 -40.14 -40.31
N GLU A 523 1.50 -40.95 -40.69
CA GLU A 523 2.81 -40.91 -40.04
C GLU A 523 3.63 -39.73 -40.58
N VAL A 524 4.03 -38.82 -39.69
CA VAL A 524 4.79 -37.62 -40.03
C VAL A 524 6.22 -37.77 -39.50
N SER A 525 7.12 -38.26 -40.37
CA SER A 525 8.47 -38.73 -40.01
C SER A 525 9.42 -37.65 -39.48
N ASP A 526 9.13 -36.38 -39.72
CA ASP A 526 9.94 -35.24 -39.28
C ASP A 526 9.40 -34.59 -37.98
N VAL A 527 8.45 -35.24 -37.31
CA VAL A 527 7.99 -34.87 -35.96
C VAL A 527 8.67 -35.75 -34.93
N THR A 528 9.58 -35.16 -34.15
CA THR A 528 10.23 -35.82 -33.01
C THR A 528 9.48 -35.46 -31.72
N TRP A 529 9.03 -36.48 -30.99
CA TRP A 529 8.31 -36.34 -29.72
C TRP A 529 9.28 -36.37 -28.52
N ASP A 530 9.06 -35.52 -27.52
CA ASP A 530 9.78 -35.56 -26.23
C ASP A 530 9.36 -36.76 -25.37
N GLU A 531 9.91 -36.88 -24.15
CA GLU A 531 9.50 -37.91 -23.20
C GLU A 531 8.06 -37.71 -22.71
N ALA A 532 7.35 -38.82 -22.49
CA ALA A 532 5.97 -38.76 -22.04
C ALA A 532 5.87 -38.18 -20.62
N LYS A 533 5.04 -37.16 -20.44
CA LYS A 533 4.80 -36.50 -19.15
C LYS A 533 3.33 -36.42 -18.82
N GLN A 534 3.00 -36.51 -17.52
CA GLN A 534 1.64 -36.35 -17.03
C GLN A 534 1.39 -34.90 -16.61
N ILE A 535 0.37 -34.29 -17.18
CA ILE A 535 -0.03 -32.92 -16.86
C ILE A 535 -1.47 -32.86 -16.39
N SER A 536 -1.77 -31.95 -15.45
CA SER A 536 -3.13 -31.54 -15.11
C SER A 536 -3.30 -30.04 -15.36
N TYR A 537 -4.53 -29.54 -15.31
CA TYR A 537 -4.75 -28.10 -15.39
C TYR A 537 -4.06 -27.35 -14.23
N MET A 538 -3.96 -28.00 -13.05
CA MET A 538 -3.30 -27.47 -11.85
C MET A 538 -1.78 -27.67 -11.85
N GLN A 539 -1.27 -28.64 -12.61
CA GLN A 539 0.15 -28.98 -12.71
C GLN A 539 0.55 -29.06 -14.20
N PRO A 540 0.74 -27.90 -14.87
CA PRO A 540 0.99 -27.86 -16.31
C PRO A 540 2.39 -28.33 -16.72
N GLN A 541 3.31 -28.57 -15.78
CA GLN A 541 4.68 -29.05 -16.03
C GLN A 541 5.41 -28.25 -17.14
N GLY A 542 5.35 -26.92 -17.06
CA GLY A 542 6.03 -26.01 -17.98
C GLY A 542 5.30 -25.72 -19.30
N LEU A 543 4.09 -26.25 -19.50
CA LEU A 543 3.24 -25.84 -20.62
C LEU A 543 2.75 -24.40 -20.44
N ASP A 544 2.77 -23.62 -21.53
CA ASP A 544 2.11 -22.32 -21.58
C ASP A 544 0.57 -22.46 -21.58
N HIS A 545 -0.13 -21.36 -21.28
CA HIS A 545 -1.57 -21.35 -21.11
C HIS A 545 -2.34 -21.81 -22.36
N GLU A 546 -1.94 -21.36 -23.55
CA GLU A 546 -2.64 -21.70 -24.79
C GLU A 546 -2.44 -23.17 -25.16
N THR A 547 -1.22 -23.69 -24.98
CA THR A 547 -0.94 -25.13 -25.14
C THR A 547 -1.75 -25.96 -24.14
N LEU A 548 -1.76 -25.60 -22.86
CA LEU A 548 -2.55 -26.31 -21.83
C LEU A 548 -4.04 -26.33 -22.19
N ARG A 549 -4.58 -25.19 -22.62
CA ARG A 549 -5.97 -25.07 -23.05
C ARG A 549 -6.28 -25.93 -24.27
N ALA A 550 -5.38 -25.96 -25.26
CA ALA A 550 -5.51 -26.81 -26.44
C ALA A 550 -5.48 -28.31 -26.09
N VAL A 551 -4.68 -28.71 -25.10
CA VAL A 551 -4.70 -30.06 -24.54
C VAL A 551 -6.08 -30.36 -23.97
N PHE A 552 -6.56 -29.61 -22.98
CA PHE A 552 -7.80 -29.93 -22.27
C PHE A 552 -9.08 -29.76 -23.09
N ARG A 553 -9.04 -29.00 -24.20
CA ARG A 553 -10.14 -28.89 -25.17
C ARG A 553 -10.22 -30.03 -26.17
N ALA A 554 -9.13 -30.77 -26.39
CA ALA A 554 -9.12 -31.87 -27.35
C ALA A 554 -10.18 -32.92 -26.97
N LYS A 555 -10.93 -33.40 -27.97
CA LYS A 555 -11.86 -34.53 -27.81
C LYS A 555 -11.06 -35.81 -27.68
N THR A 556 -11.18 -36.50 -26.56
CA THR A 556 -10.34 -37.65 -26.21
C THR A 556 -11.09 -38.98 -26.32
N ASN A 557 -12.03 -39.07 -27.26
CA ASN A 557 -12.85 -40.28 -27.45
C ASN A 557 -12.02 -41.43 -28.03
N ASP A 558 -11.08 -41.11 -28.93
CA ASP A 558 -10.18 -42.04 -29.60
C ASP A 558 -8.73 -41.59 -29.33
N LEU A 559 -7.94 -42.45 -28.70
CA LEU A 559 -6.56 -42.15 -28.31
C LEU A 559 -5.55 -42.99 -29.15
N PRO A 560 -4.38 -42.44 -29.51
CA PRO A 560 -3.92 -41.09 -29.19
C PRO A 560 -4.63 -40.00 -30.01
N VAL A 561 -4.78 -38.81 -29.43
CA VAL A 561 -5.30 -37.63 -30.15
C VAL A 561 -4.24 -36.54 -30.26
N TYR A 562 -4.23 -35.85 -31.40
CA TYR A 562 -3.28 -34.78 -31.69
C TYR A 562 -3.95 -33.40 -31.61
N THR A 563 -3.28 -32.47 -30.94
CA THR A 563 -3.69 -31.08 -30.82
C THR A 563 -2.46 -30.18 -30.92
N GLY A 564 -2.65 -28.86 -30.98
CA GLY A 564 -1.54 -27.94 -30.96
C GLY A 564 -1.97 -26.50 -30.74
N ALA A 565 -0.99 -25.66 -30.42
CA ALA A 565 -1.19 -24.24 -30.16
C ALA A 565 0.06 -23.44 -30.57
N ILE A 566 -0.17 -22.16 -30.89
CA ILE A 566 0.92 -21.19 -31.05
C ILE A 566 1.48 -20.90 -29.66
N ASN A 567 2.79 -21.02 -29.49
CA ASN A 567 3.44 -20.77 -28.20
C ASN A 567 3.85 -19.28 -28.07
N PRO A 568 4.12 -18.79 -26.85
CA PRO A 568 4.50 -17.38 -26.63
C PRO A 568 5.80 -16.94 -27.31
N LYS A 569 6.61 -17.89 -27.80
CA LYS A 569 7.84 -17.62 -28.55
C LYS A 569 7.60 -17.50 -30.07
N GLY A 570 6.33 -17.53 -30.51
CA GLY A 570 5.93 -17.42 -31.91
C GLY A 570 6.08 -18.72 -32.72
N GLY A 571 6.42 -19.83 -32.06
CA GLY A 571 6.47 -21.16 -32.68
C GLY A 571 5.15 -21.93 -32.51
N PHE A 572 5.16 -23.21 -32.89
CA PHE A 572 4.01 -24.08 -32.76
C PHE A 572 4.33 -25.31 -31.90
N ASN A 573 3.50 -25.58 -30.89
CA ASN A 573 3.59 -26.79 -30.09
C ASN A 573 2.61 -27.82 -30.65
N LEU A 574 3.14 -28.93 -31.17
CA LEU A 574 2.38 -30.14 -31.46
C LEU A 574 2.30 -30.99 -30.20
N ILE A 575 1.11 -31.51 -29.88
CA ILE A 575 0.88 -32.33 -28.71
C ILE A 575 0.19 -33.63 -29.12
N ARG A 576 0.75 -34.76 -28.67
CA ARG A 576 0.13 -36.08 -28.73
C ARG A 576 -0.36 -36.45 -27.35
N ILE A 577 -1.67 -36.61 -27.19
CA ILE A 577 -2.28 -37.08 -25.94
C ILE A 577 -2.36 -38.61 -26.03
N ASN A 578 -1.58 -39.30 -25.19
CA ASN A 578 -1.44 -40.75 -25.21
C ASN A 578 -2.57 -41.46 -24.46
N LYS A 579 -2.82 -41.00 -23.23
CA LYS A 579 -3.81 -41.59 -22.33
C LYS A 579 -4.38 -40.54 -21.38
N ILE A 580 -5.61 -40.79 -20.95
CA ILE A 580 -6.23 -40.11 -19.81
C ILE A 580 -5.88 -40.91 -18.55
N VAL A 581 -5.36 -40.23 -17.54
CA VAL A 581 -5.08 -40.81 -16.23
C VAL A 581 -6.13 -40.25 -15.29
N GLU A 582 -7.13 -41.09 -15.02
CA GLU A 582 -8.22 -40.77 -14.11
C GLU A 582 -7.69 -40.67 -12.67
N SER A 583 -8.25 -39.74 -11.89
CA SER A 583 -7.95 -39.66 -10.47
C SER A 583 -8.59 -40.83 -9.73
N GLU A 584 -7.99 -41.24 -8.61
CA GLU A 584 -8.62 -42.23 -7.74
C GLU A 584 -10.00 -41.74 -7.27
N SER A 585 -10.88 -42.68 -6.91
CA SER A 585 -12.29 -42.41 -6.62
C SER A 585 -12.47 -41.18 -5.73
N VAL A 586 -13.33 -40.28 -6.17
CA VAL A 586 -13.69 -39.06 -5.46
C VAL A 586 -14.18 -39.40 -4.04
N ASP A 587 -13.41 -39.01 -3.03
CA ASP A 587 -13.88 -39.00 -1.65
C ASP A 587 -15.09 -38.07 -1.55
N LYS A 588 -16.23 -38.64 -1.15
CA LYS A 588 -17.50 -37.91 -1.06
C LYS A 588 -17.39 -36.68 -0.16
N ALA A 589 -16.61 -36.75 0.93
CA ALA A 589 -16.41 -35.61 1.82
C ALA A 589 -15.63 -34.48 1.13
N LYS A 590 -14.64 -34.82 0.29
CA LYS A 590 -13.89 -33.83 -0.49
C LYS A 590 -14.77 -33.17 -1.56
N MET A 591 -15.62 -33.94 -2.24
CA MET A 591 -16.55 -33.39 -3.24
C MET A 591 -17.63 -32.49 -2.61
N ASP A 592 -18.15 -32.88 -1.45
CA ASP A 592 -19.11 -32.03 -0.71
C ASP A 592 -18.46 -30.71 -0.28
N GLY A 593 -17.19 -30.77 0.17
CA GLY A 593 -16.38 -29.58 0.46
C GLY A 593 -16.17 -28.69 -0.77
N PHE A 594 -15.76 -29.29 -1.90
CA PHE A 594 -15.57 -28.58 -3.17
C PHE A 594 -16.87 -27.93 -3.68
N THR A 595 -17.99 -28.65 -3.61
CA THR A 595 -19.30 -28.14 -4.03
C THR A 595 -19.72 -26.94 -3.20
N LYS A 596 -19.51 -26.97 -1.88
CA LYS A 596 -19.76 -25.81 -0.99
C LYS A 596 -18.87 -24.63 -1.34
N GLN A 597 -17.60 -24.86 -1.62
CA GLN A 597 -16.69 -23.79 -2.03
C GLN A 597 -17.11 -23.17 -3.37
N LEU A 598 -17.50 -23.99 -4.35
CA LEU A 598 -18.01 -23.51 -5.63
C LEU A 598 -19.32 -22.74 -5.46
N GLN A 599 -20.22 -23.19 -4.59
CA GLN A 599 -21.43 -22.47 -4.24
C GLN A 599 -21.12 -21.10 -3.66
N GLN A 600 -20.18 -21.00 -2.72
CA GLN A 600 -19.74 -19.71 -2.14
C GLN A 600 -19.18 -18.77 -3.21
N MET A 601 -18.40 -19.28 -4.17
CA MET A 601 -17.88 -18.48 -5.28
C MET A 601 -19.02 -17.95 -6.17
N ILE A 602 -20.00 -18.80 -6.49
CA ILE A 602 -21.19 -18.41 -7.26
C ILE A 602 -21.99 -17.33 -6.50
N THR A 603 -22.23 -17.52 -5.22
CA THR A 603 -22.92 -16.53 -4.37
C THR A 603 -22.20 -15.19 -4.39
N GLN A 604 -20.87 -15.18 -4.25
CA GLN A 604 -20.08 -13.95 -4.26
C GLN A 604 -20.19 -13.22 -5.60
N GLU A 605 -20.15 -13.96 -6.71
CA GLU A 605 -20.31 -13.40 -8.05
C GLU A 605 -21.73 -12.85 -8.30
N GLU A 606 -22.76 -13.54 -7.83
CA GLU A 606 -24.15 -13.08 -7.91
C GLU A 606 -24.37 -11.79 -7.10
N VAL A 607 -23.84 -11.72 -5.87
CA VAL A 607 -23.91 -10.51 -5.02
C VAL A 607 -23.12 -9.36 -5.65
N SER A 608 -21.93 -9.64 -6.20
CA SER A 608 -21.12 -8.64 -6.91
C SER A 608 -21.85 -8.09 -8.15
N SER A 609 -22.42 -8.99 -8.95
CA SER A 609 -23.23 -8.63 -10.12
C SER A 609 -24.47 -7.82 -9.74
N TYR A 610 -25.13 -8.17 -8.63
CA TYR A 610 -26.26 -7.42 -8.11
C TYR A 610 -25.84 -6.00 -7.68
N LEU A 611 -24.74 -5.85 -6.93
CA LEU A 611 -24.20 -4.55 -6.54
C LEU A 611 -23.83 -3.69 -7.75
N ALA A 612 -23.21 -4.28 -8.77
CA ALA A 612 -22.91 -3.60 -10.02
C ALA A 612 -24.19 -3.10 -10.72
N ALA A 613 -25.25 -3.92 -10.73
CA ALA A 613 -26.55 -3.54 -11.27
C ALA A 613 -27.22 -2.41 -10.45
N LEU A 614 -27.12 -2.44 -9.12
CA LEU A 614 -27.61 -1.35 -8.26
C LEU A 614 -26.89 -0.04 -8.55
N ARG A 615 -25.56 -0.08 -8.73
CA ARG A 615 -24.77 1.12 -9.08
C ARG A 615 -25.16 1.70 -10.44
N GLN A 616 -25.61 0.89 -11.38
CA GLN A 616 -26.13 1.37 -12.67
C GLN A 616 -27.56 1.92 -12.55
N ARG A 617 -28.36 1.40 -11.61
CA ARG A 617 -29.76 1.79 -11.40
C ARG A 617 -29.89 3.11 -10.63
N TYR A 618 -29.05 3.33 -9.60
CA TYR A 618 -29.07 4.51 -8.75
C TYR A 618 -27.95 5.49 -9.14
N ASP A 619 -28.22 6.80 -9.06
CA ASP A 619 -27.22 7.83 -9.37
C ASP A 619 -26.09 7.82 -8.33
N VAL A 620 -24.85 7.57 -8.76
CA VAL A 620 -23.67 7.60 -7.88
C VAL A 620 -22.66 8.60 -8.42
N LYS A 621 -22.35 9.61 -7.60
CA LYS A 621 -21.36 10.64 -7.92
C LYS A 621 -20.25 10.64 -6.90
N VAL A 622 -19.02 10.42 -7.35
CA VAL A 622 -17.82 10.48 -6.52
C VAL A 622 -17.08 11.77 -6.81
N LYS A 623 -16.66 12.49 -5.77
CA LYS A 623 -15.96 13.77 -5.92
C LYS A 623 -14.46 13.51 -6.07
N GLN A 624 -13.92 13.71 -7.27
CA GLN A 624 -12.52 13.36 -7.62
C GLN A 624 -11.46 14.03 -6.74
N ASP A 625 -11.71 15.24 -6.22
CA ASP A 625 -10.79 15.95 -5.30
C ASP A 625 -10.81 15.40 -3.85
N SER A 626 -11.36 14.20 -3.62
CA SER A 626 -11.64 13.68 -2.26
C SER A 626 -10.72 12.55 -1.80
N PHE A 627 -9.70 12.20 -2.57
CA PHE A 627 -8.77 11.11 -2.28
C PHE A 627 -7.38 11.62 -1.93
#